data_AF-A0A956R139-F1
#
_entry.id   AF-A0A956R139-F1
#
_cell.length_a   1.000
_cell.length_b   1.000
_cell.length_c   1.000
_cell.angle_alpha   90.00
_cell.angle_beta   90.00
_cell.angle_gamma   90.00
#
_symmetry.space_group_name_H-M   'P 1'
#
loop_
_entity.id
_entity.type
_entity.pdbx_description
1 polymer ?
#
loop_
_entity_poly.entity_id
_entity_poly.type
_entity_poly.pdbx_seq_one_letter_code
_entity_poly.pdbx_strand_id
1 'polypeptide(L)'
;TQGEIDGTADTGTTDATTDTTDATTDTTDATTGPGAMCGWDIGNGWYDCGFEGEDPEGTNPIGCPDGLVDGDPCENTGLTDVGCCDANGDNWYCAMGNVVFYNACG
;
A
#
# COMPACT_ATOMS: atom_id res chain seq x y z
N THR A 1 -41.15 -2.54 -57.26
CA THR A 1 -39.67 -2.44 -57.23
C THR A 1 -39.16 -3.58 -56.37
N GLN A 2 -38.57 -4.56 -57.02
CA GLN A 2 -37.96 -5.76 -56.44
C GLN A 2 -36.48 -5.43 -56.19
N GLY A 3 -35.95 -5.75 -55.01
CA GLY A 3 -34.54 -5.54 -54.66
C GLY A 3 -33.98 -6.83 -54.10
N GLU A 4 -32.99 -7.38 -54.79
CA GLU A 4 -32.17 -8.53 -54.40
C GLU A 4 -30.91 -8.01 -53.69
N ILE A 5 -30.48 -8.66 -52.60
CA ILE A 5 -29.07 -8.69 -52.19
C ILE A 5 -28.76 -10.13 -51.77
N ASP A 6 -27.80 -10.71 -52.47
CA ASP A 6 -27.21 -12.03 -52.32
C ASP A 6 -25.83 -11.90 -51.62
N GLY A 7 -25.37 -12.96 -50.97
CA GLY A 7 -24.02 -13.13 -50.40
C GLY A 7 -23.90 -12.80 -48.91
N THR A 8 -23.16 -13.52 -48.06
CA THR A 8 -22.19 -14.61 -48.25
C THR A 8 -22.02 -15.27 -46.88
N ALA A 9 -22.02 -16.60 -46.83
CA ALA A 9 -21.61 -17.36 -45.65
C ALA A 9 -20.08 -17.50 -45.60
N ASP A 10 -19.58 -17.77 -44.38
CA ASP A 10 -18.25 -18.27 -44.01
C ASP A 10 -17.20 -17.24 -43.54
N THR A 11 -16.87 -17.27 -42.24
CA THR A 11 -15.57 -17.77 -41.74
C THR A 11 -15.51 -17.68 -40.21
N GLY A 12 -15.09 -18.78 -39.57
CA GLY A 12 -14.88 -18.88 -38.12
C GLY A 12 -13.68 -18.08 -37.60
N THR A 13 -13.27 -18.41 -36.37
CA THR A 13 -12.15 -17.86 -35.54
C THR A 13 -12.67 -16.93 -34.43
N THR A 14 -12.34 -17.04 -33.14
CA THR A 14 -11.53 -17.98 -32.34
C THR A 14 -11.87 -17.75 -30.86
N ASP A 15 -11.70 -18.81 -30.08
CA ASP A 15 -11.70 -18.89 -28.62
C ASP A 15 -10.83 -17.83 -27.90
N ALA A 16 -11.26 -17.54 -26.67
CA ALA A 16 -10.51 -16.95 -25.55
C ALA A 16 -9.96 -15.52 -25.69
N THR A 17 -10.47 -14.63 -24.83
CA THR A 17 -9.58 -13.94 -23.88
C THR A 17 -10.32 -13.52 -22.62
N THR A 18 -9.86 -14.08 -21.52
CA THR A 18 -9.92 -13.64 -20.12
C THR A 18 -10.26 -12.15 -19.96
N ASP A 19 -11.40 -11.87 -19.33
CA ASP A 19 -11.64 -10.56 -18.70
C ASP A 19 -10.78 -10.51 -17.44
N THR A 20 -9.49 -10.21 -17.66
CA THR A 20 -8.58 -9.78 -16.60
C THR A 20 -9.02 -8.36 -16.26
N THR A 21 -9.78 -8.22 -15.18
CA THR A 21 -9.87 -6.94 -14.48
C THR A 21 -8.46 -6.66 -13.96
N ASP A 22 -7.71 -5.89 -14.75
CA ASP A 22 -6.47 -5.24 -14.37
C ASP A 22 -6.84 -4.31 -13.22
N ALA A 23 -6.74 -4.81 -11.99
CA ALA A 23 -6.71 -3.97 -10.82
C ALA A 23 -5.47 -3.11 -11.00
N THR A 24 -5.69 -1.86 -11.41
CA THR A 24 -4.68 -0.83 -11.38
C THR A 24 -4.36 -0.63 -9.91
N THR A 25 -3.41 -1.40 -9.39
CA THR A 25 -2.71 -1.04 -8.17
C THR A 25 -2.04 0.27 -8.52
N ASP A 26 -2.61 1.37 -8.03
CA ASP A 26 -1.91 2.64 -7.90
C ASP A 26 -0.73 2.37 -6.97
N THR A 27 0.35 1.80 -7.53
CA THR A 27 1.65 1.87 -6.91
C THR A 27 2.01 3.34 -6.96
N THR A 28 1.72 4.04 -5.87
CA THR A 28 2.32 5.34 -5.63
C THR A 28 3.82 5.05 -5.54
N ASP A 29 4.49 5.27 -6.68
CA ASP A 29 5.93 5.25 -6.86
C ASP A 29 6.48 6.38 -5.98
N ALA A 30 6.64 6.08 -4.69
CA ALA A 30 7.34 6.94 -3.76
C ALA A 30 8.80 6.96 -4.23
N THR A 31 9.17 8.06 -4.87
CA THR A 31 10.46 8.27 -5.52
C THR A 31 11.59 8.14 -4.50
N THR A 32 12.25 6.97 -4.47
CA THR A 32 13.42 6.68 -3.63
C THR A 32 14.61 7.58 -3.99
N GLY A 33 14.89 8.56 -3.13
CA GLY A 33 16.25 9.09 -2.94
C GLY A 33 17.08 8.12 -2.08
N PRO A 34 18.42 8.17 -2.12
CA PRO A 34 19.27 7.15 -1.49
C PRO A 34 19.34 7.37 0.03
N GLY A 35 18.43 6.75 0.77
CA GLY A 35 18.45 6.69 2.23
C GLY A 35 17.05 6.33 2.74
N ALA A 36 16.86 5.07 3.13
CA ALA A 36 15.57 4.45 3.44
C ALA A 36 14.63 5.29 4.32
N MET A 37 13.44 5.56 3.79
CA MET A 37 12.31 6.15 4.49
C MET A 37 11.41 5.02 4.99
N CYS A 38 10.97 5.08 6.25
CA CYS A 38 10.15 4.06 6.94
C CYS A 38 9.30 3.20 5.99
N GLY A 39 9.34 1.87 6.18
CA GLY A 39 8.60 0.95 5.32
C GLY A 39 8.35 -0.40 5.97
N TRP A 40 7.64 -1.26 5.24
CA TRP A 40 7.18 -2.55 5.75
C TRP A 40 8.30 -3.61 5.79
N ASP A 41 8.56 -4.16 6.98
CA ASP A 41 9.42 -5.33 7.15
C ASP A 41 8.60 -6.62 6.99
N ILE A 42 8.65 -7.22 5.79
CA ILE A 42 7.97 -8.49 5.49
C ILE A 42 8.42 -9.64 6.42
N GLY A 43 9.66 -9.61 6.92
CA GLY A 43 10.19 -10.67 7.78
C GLY A 43 9.59 -10.66 9.17
N ASN A 44 9.21 -9.49 9.66
CA ASN A 44 8.73 -9.29 11.02
C ASN A 44 7.24 -8.90 11.11
N GLY A 45 6.66 -8.36 10.03
CA GLY A 45 5.24 -7.98 9.96
C GLY A 45 4.92 -6.64 10.62
N TRP A 46 5.82 -5.66 10.53
CA TRP A 46 5.63 -4.29 11.04
C TRP A 46 6.40 -3.26 10.23
N TYR A 47 6.08 -1.98 10.43
CA TYR A 47 6.82 -0.86 9.83
C TYR A 47 8.07 -0.54 10.64
N ASP A 48 9.22 -0.41 9.98
CA ASP A 48 10.51 -0.09 10.61
C ASP A 48 11.37 0.78 9.68
N CYS A 49 12.39 1.42 10.24
CA CYS A 49 13.39 2.15 9.47
C CYS A 49 14.25 1.17 8.65
N GLY A 50 14.70 1.61 7.47
CA GLY A 50 15.57 0.78 6.61
C GLY A 50 14.82 -0.10 5.60
N PHE A 51 13.49 -0.10 5.64
CA PHE A 51 12.61 -0.81 4.70
C PHE A 51 11.84 0.18 3.82
N GLU A 52 11.12 -0.32 2.82
CA GLU A 52 10.34 0.50 1.89
C GLU A 52 8.99 -0.16 1.61
N GLY A 53 8.00 0.65 1.24
CA GLY A 53 6.68 0.18 0.81
C GLY A 53 5.70 -0.11 1.94
N GLU A 54 4.47 -0.43 1.54
CA GLU A 54 3.32 -0.71 2.41
C GLU A 54 3.18 -2.21 2.71
N ASP A 55 2.38 -2.56 3.72
CA ASP A 55 1.93 -3.93 3.97
C ASP A 55 1.28 -4.51 2.70
N PRO A 56 1.85 -5.57 2.08
CA PRO A 56 1.35 -6.14 0.84
C PRO A 56 -0.05 -6.76 0.97
N GLU A 57 -0.46 -7.12 2.19
CA GLU A 57 -1.82 -7.62 2.47
C GLU A 57 -2.81 -6.48 2.74
N GLY A 58 -2.32 -5.23 2.83
CA GLY A 58 -3.13 -4.04 3.10
C GLY A 58 -3.87 -4.07 4.44
N THR A 59 -3.42 -4.92 5.38
CA THR A 59 -4.05 -5.05 6.69
C THR A 59 -3.65 -3.91 7.62
N ASN A 60 -2.42 -3.41 7.46
CA ASN A 60 -1.84 -2.35 8.28
C ASN A 60 -1.50 -1.14 7.40
N PRO A 61 -2.25 -0.03 7.50
CA PRO A 61 -2.01 1.14 6.68
C PRO A 61 -0.65 1.77 7.02
N ILE A 62 0.07 2.25 5.99
CA ILE A 62 1.36 2.92 6.19
C ILE A 62 1.22 4.28 6.86
N GLY A 63 0.11 4.99 6.65
CA GLY A 63 -0.07 6.35 7.14
C GLY A 63 -0.30 6.41 8.65
N CYS A 64 0.49 7.23 9.33
CA CYS A 64 0.31 7.48 10.75
C CYS A 64 -0.93 8.34 11.08
N PRO A 65 -1.59 8.09 12.23
CA PRO A 65 -2.55 9.03 12.80
C PRO A 65 -1.95 10.42 13.00
N ASP A 66 -2.77 11.46 12.86
CA ASP A 66 -2.33 12.83 13.12
C ASP A 66 -2.11 13.08 14.62
N GLY A 67 -1.19 14.00 14.92
CA GLY A 67 -1.00 14.51 16.28
C GLY A 67 -0.30 13.55 17.25
N LEU A 68 0.49 12.61 16.73
CA LEU A 68 1.36 11.78 17.56
C LEU A 68 2.43 12.63 18.25
N VAL A 69 2.69 12.29 19.51
CA VAL A 69 3.72 12.92 20.33
C VAL A 69 4.49 11.81 21.03
N ASP A 70 5.82 11.82 20.92
CA ASP A 70 6.68 10.84 21.57
C ASP A 70 6.49 10.87 23.10
N GLY A 71 6.32 9.68 23.69
CA GLY A 71 6.08 9.49 25.11
C GLY A 71 4.62 9.62 25.57
N ASP A 72 3.68 10.05 24.71
CA ASP A 72 2.26 10.10 25.05
C ASP A 72 1.65 8.68 25.13
N PRO A 73 0.54 8.48 25.89
CA PRO A 73 -0.15 7.20 25.92
C PRO A 73 -0.79 6.84 24.58
N CYS A 74 -0.65 5.59 24.12
CA CYS A 74 -1.22 5.17 22.82
C CYS A 74 -2.75 5.00 22.82
N GLU A 75 -3.39 4.94 24.00
CA GLU A 75 -4.82 4.57 24.16
C GLU A 75 -5.78 5.37 23.28
N ASN A 76 -5.39 6.59 22.89
CA ASN A 76 -6.22 7.50 22.12
C ASN A 76 -5.63 7.88 20.75
N THR A 77 -4.48 7.31 20.36
CA THR A 77 -3.80 7.71 19.13
C THR A 77 -4.23 6.86 17.93
N GLY A 78 -4.73 5.64 18.16
CA GLY A 78 -4.97 4.66 17.09
C GLY A 78 -3.69 3.99 16.59
N LEU A 79 -2.56 4.25 17.23
CA LEU A 79 -1.27 3.63 16.95
C LEU A 79 -1.21 2.22 17.55
N THR A 80 -0.63 1.29 16.81
CA THR A 80 -0.42 -0.10 17.25
C THR A 80 1.07 -0.40 17.39
N ASP A 81 1.40 -1.61 17.84
CA ASP A 81 2.76 -2.15 17.87
C ASP A 81 3.33 -2.43 16.47
N VAL A 82 2.47 -2.56 15.46
CA VAL A 82 2.86 -2.66 14.05
C VAL A 82 3.46 -1.35 13.52
N GLY A 83 3.08 -0.22 14.12
CA GLY A 83 3.56 1.09 13.74
C GLY A 83 3.05 1.59 12.38
N CYS A 84 3.66 2.67 11.92
CA CYS A 84 3.33 3.39 10.69
C CYS A 84 4.50 4.31 10.31
N CYS A 85 4.38 4.95 9.16
CA CYS A 85 5.30 5.94 8.64
C CYS A 85 4.61 7.30 8.47
N ASP A 86 5.25 8.37 8.92
CA ASP A 86 4.76 9.72 8.68
C ASP A 86 5.22 10.28 7.32
N ALA A 87 4.76 11.49 6.99
CA ALA A 87 5.10 12.15 5.73
C ALA A 87 6.58 12.53 5.60
N ASN A 88 7.34 12.53 6.70
CA ASN A 88 8.79 12.74 6.69
C ASN A 88 9.55 11.43 6.49
N GLY A 89 8.86 10.29 6.46
CA GLY A 89 9.49 8.98 6.41
C GLY A 89 9.92 8.46 7.78
N ASP A 90 9.48 9.08 8.88
CA ASP A 90 9.79 8.62 10.22
C ASP A 90 8.82 7.53 10.69
N ASN A 91 9.34 6.59 11.49
CA ASN A 91 8.57 5.49 12.02
C ASN A 91 7.97 5.85 13.38
N TRP A 92 6.69 5.57 13.55
CA TRP A 92 5.97 5.74 14.80
C TRP A 92 5.30 4.44 15.19
N TYR A 93 5.40 4.03 16.45
CA TYR A 93 4.77 2.79 16.93
C TYR A 93 4.46 2.86 18.42
N CYS A 94 3.52 2.02 18.86
CA CYS A 94 3.22 1.85 20.28
C CYS A 94 4.10 0.73 20.86
N ALA A 95 4.93 1.02 21.86
CA ALA A 95 5.78 -0.02 22.45
C ALA A 95 5.39 -0.40 23.89
N MET A 96 6.22 -1.26 24.49
CA MET A 96 6.02 -1.74 25.86
C MET A 96 5.85 -0.57 26.84
N GLY A 97 4.71 -0.56 27.52
CA GLY A 97 4.30 0.54 28.39
C GLY A 97 3.12 1.34 27.86
N ASN A 98 2.58 1.00 26.68
CA ASN A 98 1.43 1.68 26.07
C ASN A 98 1.73 3.17 25.80
N VAL A 99 2.95 3.43 25.35
CA VAL A 99 3.45 4.77 25.02
C VAL A 99 3.90 4.84 23.57
N VAL A 100 3.66 5.98 22.95
CA VAL A 100 4.08 6.31 21.60
C VAL A 100 5.59 6.43 21.58
N PHE A 101 6.22 5.76 20.62
CA PHE A 101 7.63 5.89 20.33
C PHE A 101 7.82 6.48 18.95
N TYR A 102 8.72 7.44 18.87
CA TYR A 102 9.21 8.04 17.63
C TYR A 102 10.61 7.48 17.28
N ASN A 103 10.78 7.04 16.04
CA ASN A 103 12.06 6.62 15.50
C ASN A 103 12.34 7.37 14.19
N ALA A 104 13.32 8.28 14.24
CA ALA A 104 13.71 9.07 13.08
C ALA A 104 14.44 8.18 12.06
N CYS A 105 13.88 8.03 10.85
CA CYS A 105 14.44 7.13 9.85
C CYS A 105 15.33 7.85 8.81
N GLY A 106 15.10 9.15 8.58
CA GLY A 106 16.00 10.00 7.78
C GLY A 106 15.36 10.79 6.65
#